data_AF-A0A1L8MAH9-F1
#
_entry.id   AF-A0A1L8MAH9-F1
#
_cell.length_a   1.000
_cell.length_b   1.000
_cell.length_c   1.000
_cell.angle_alpha   90.00
_cell.angle_beta   90.00
_cell.angle_gamma   90.00
#
_symmetry.space_group_name_H-M   'P 1'
#
loop_
_entity.id
_entity.type
_entity.pdbx_description
1 polymer ?
#
loop_
_entity_poly.entity_id
_entity_poly.type
_entity_poly.pdbx_seq_one_letter_code
_entity_poly.pdbx_strand_id
1 'polypeptide(L)'
;MRYLKTYLSIGITTLFCITACSQDELQENADMGEKKVTVTQPIEKAPKALKAEPTSQAELEDKAQQSTTLKGTIIFKELEGGFYAFISEQGERFTLYNLGDEYKKNGLIAEIKGIKDPNAMTFTQFGTVLHVTEVKILDTSKLINDK
;
A
#
# COMPACT_ATOMS: atom_id res chain seq x y z
N MET A 1 21.19 -19.72 -38.88
CA MET A 1 21.18 -21.11 -38.36
C MET A 1 21.98 -21.20 -37.07
N ARG A 2 21.32 -21.51 -35.95
CA ARG A 2 21.70 -22.55 -34.95
C ARG A 2 21.08 -22.20 -33.60
N TYR A 3 19.96 -22.87 -33.34
CA TYR A 3 19.29 -23.00 -32.06
C TYR A 3 20.19 -23.71 -31.06
N LEU A 4 20.25 -23.19 -29.82
CA LEU A 4 20.91 -23.86 -28.71
C LEU A 4 19.87 -24.63 -27.88
N LYS A 5 19.83 -25.94 -28.17
CA LYS A 5 19.57 -27.11 -27.30
C LYS A 5 19.78 -26.82 -25.81
N THR A 6 19.16 -27.46 -24.81
CA THR A 6 18.13 -28.50 -24.63
C THR A 6 18.00 -28.58 -23.10
N TYR A 7 16.79 -28.41 -22.53
CA TYR A 7 16.55 -28.68 -21.11
C TYR A 7 16.16 -30.16 -20.95
N LEU A 8 16.98 -30.94 -20.26
CA LEU A 8 16.67 -32.32 -19.89
C LEU A 8 17.45 -32.73 -18.62
N SER A 9 16.69 -33.01 -17.55
CA SER A 9 16.93 -33.89 -16.37
C SER A 9 16.10 -33.31 -15.21
N ILE A 10 14.89 -33.80 -14.85
CA ILE A 10 14.56 -35.05 -14.12
C ILE A 10 15.57 -35.28 -12.99
N GLY A 11 15.30 -35.32 -11.69
CA GLY A 11 14.11 -35.44 -10.82
C GLY A 11 14.67 -35.93 -9.45
N ILE A 12 13.90 -35.86 -8.35
CA ILE A 12 13.93 -36.77 -7.16
C ILE A 12 12.96 -36.17 -6.11
N THR A 13 11.70 -36.63 -6.00
CA THR A 13 11.15 -37.69 -5.13
C THR A 13 11.36 -37.53 -3.60
N THR A 14 10.28 -37.02 -2.96
CA THR A 14 9.59 -37.50 -1.72
C THR A 14 10.30 -37.71 -0.36
N LEU A 15 9.66 -37.09 0.66
CA LEU A 15 9.17 -37.66 1.94
C LEU A 15 10.14 -37.91 3.12
N PHE A 16 9.92 -37.23 4.25
CA PHE A 16 9.89 -37.77 5.65
C PHE A 16 9.62 -36.61 6.64
N CYS A 17 8.47 -36.51 7.32
CA CYS A 17 8.04 -37.15 8.58
C CYS A 17 8.58 -36.53 9.90
N ILE A 18 7.66 -35.83 10.59
CA ILE A 18 7.34 -35.79 12.03
C ILE A 18 8.48 -35.61 13.07
N THR A 19 8.34 -34.58 13.90
CA THR A 19 8.57 -34.72 15.35
C THR A 19 7.47 -34.02 16.14
N ALA A 20 6.67 -34.85 16.81
CA ALA A 20 5.78 -34.53 17.90
C ALA A 20 6.56 -34.57 19.25
N CYS A 21 5.87 -34.15 20.31
CA CYS A 21 6.25 -34.10 21.74
C CYS A 21 6.99 -32.81 22.16
N SER A 22 6.59 -32.09 23.22
CA SER A 22 6.16 -32.63 24.52
C SER A 22 4.98 -31.92 25.19
N GLN A 23 4.28 -32.77 25.95
CA GLN A 23 3.12 -32.62 26.83
C GLN A 23 3.48 -32.00 28.20
N ASP A 24 2.46 -31.38 28.83
CA ASP A 24 2.17 -31.34 30.29
C ASP A 24 3.14 -30.57 31.22
N GLU A 25 2.72 -29.79 32.22
CA GLU A 25 1.44 -29.71 32.93
C GLU A 25 1.44 -28.51 33.94
N LEU A 26 0.26 -28.17 34.46
CA LEU A 26 -0.09 -27.42 35.70
C LEU A 26 -0.23 -25.88 35.69
N GLN A 27 -1.51 -25.45 35.68
CA GLN A 27 -2.21 -24.63 36.71
C GLN A 27 -1.33 -24.03 37.84
N GLU A 28 -1.46 -22.79 38.29
CA GLU A 28 -2.62 -22.10 38.90
C GLU A 28 -2.05 -20.71 39.26
N ASN A 29 -2.72 -19.57 39.12
CA ASN A 29 -3.52 -18.99 40.20
C ASN A 29 -4.11 -17.66 39.72
N ALA A 30 -5.39 -17.49 40.03
CA ALA A 30 -6.07 -16.21 40.01
C ALA A 30 -5.48 -15.27 41.06
N ASP A 31 -5.39 -13.98 40.74
CA ASP A 31 -5.65 -12.95 41.75
C ASP A 31 -6.18 -11.67 41.10
N MET A 32 -7.37 -11.26 41.56
CA MET A 32 -8.01 -9.99 41.25
C MET A 32 -7.39 -8.91 42.13
N GLY A 33 -6.58 -8.04 41.55
CA GLY A 33 -6.13 -6.80 42.17
C GLY A 33 -6.88 -5.60 41.61
N GLU A 34 -8.01 -5.26 42.23
CA GLU A 34 -8.76 -4.02 42.06
C GLU A 34 -7.84 -2.80 42.30
N LYS A 35 -7.58 -1.98 41.27
CA LYS A 35 -6.96 -0.66 41.44
C LYS A 35 -7.88 0.44 40.90
N LYS A 36 -8.79 0.84 41.79
CA LYS A 36 -9.41 2.17 41.94
C LYS A 36 -8.85 3.25 40.99
N VAL A 37 -9.59 3.53 39.91
CA VAL A 37 -9.41 4.74 39.10
C VAL A 37 -10.25 5.85 39.73
N THR A 38 -9.60 6.69 40.53
CA THR A 38 -10.15 7.98 40.97
C THR A 38 -9.85 9.03 39.90
N VAL A 39 -10.90 9.62 39.35
CA VAL A 39 -10.89 10.81 38.50
C VAL A 39 -10.53 12.05 39.32
N THR A 40 -9.63 12.92 38.82
CA THR A 40 -9.81 14.39 38.65
C THR A 40 -8.47 15.12 38.38
N GLN A 41 -8.27 15.52 37.10
CA GLN A 41 -7.80 16.81 36.54
C GLN A 41 -6.50 17.49 37.07
N PRO A 42 -5.63 18.08 36.21
CA PRO A 42 -6.00 19.21 35.33
C PRO A 42 -5.49 19.16 33.87
N ILE A 43 -6.32 19.76 33.03
CA ILE A 43 -6.04 20.25 31.68
C ILE A 43 -4.96 21.33 31.77
N GLU A 44 -3.74 21.08 31.28
CA GLU A 44 -2.94 22.10 30.59
C GLU A 44 -1.71 21.49 29.92
N LYS A 45 -1.81 21.20 28.64
CA LYS A 45 -0.73 21.49 27.69
C LYS A 45 -1.37 21.59 26.32
N ALA A 46 -1.63 22.83 25.93
CA ALA A 46 -2.04 23.21 24.59
C ALA A 46 -1.21 22.42 23.55
N PRO A 47 -1.83 21.90 22.48
CA PRO A 47 -1.06 21.41 21.35
C PRO A 47 -0.22 22.57 20.86
N LYS A 48 1.10 22.40 20.93
CA LYS A 48 2.08 23.29 20.32
C LYS A 48 1.62 23.50 18.89
N ALA A 49 1.27 24.74 18.57
CA ALA A 49 0.72 25.14 17.28
C ALA A 49 1.44 24.39 16.15
N LEU A 50 0.68 23.55 15.44
CA LEU A 50 1.06 23.12 14.10
C LEU A 50 1.19 24.42 13.30
N LYS A 51 2.43 24.86 13.14
CA LYS A 51 2.76 25.81 12.08
C LYS A 51 2.43 25.07 10.80
N ALA A 52 1.28 25.40 10.20
CA ALA A 52 1.10 25.21 8.79
C ALA A 52 2.19 26.06 8.13
N GLU A 53 3.30 25.44 7.76
CA GLU A 53 4.24 26.10 6.87
C GLU A 53 3.50 26.30 5.55
N PRO A 54 3.41 27.54 5.04
CA PRO A 54 2.86 27.76 3.73
C PRO A 54 3.85 27.14 2.75
N THR A 55 3.46 26.05 2.10
CA THR A 55 4.19 25.52 0.94
C THR A 55 4.30 26.67 -0.06
N SER A 56 5.50 27.21 -0.20
CA SER A 56 5.77 28.33 -1.09
C SER A 56 5.48 27.90 -2.52
N GLN A 57 4.91 28.82 -3.30
CA GLN A 57 4.55 28.62 -4.70
C GLN A 57 5.74 28.13 -5.57
N ALA A 58 6.98 28.36 -5.12
CA ALA A 58 8.20 27.86 -5.74
C ALA A 58 8.43 26.34 -5.59
N GLU A 59 7.87 25.70 -4.54
CA GLU A 59 8.06 24.28 -4.27
C GLU A 59 7.13 23.39 -5.12
N LEU A 60 6.01 23.96 -5.58
CA LEU A 60 5.11 23.33 -6.56
C LEU A 60 5.73 23.31 -7.96
N GLU A 61 6.55 24.30 -8.29
CA GLU A 61 7.21 24.40 -9.60
C GLU A 61 8.40 23.44 -9.71
N ASP A 62 9.21 23.25 -8.66
CA ASP A 62 10.35 22.31 -8.63
C ASP A 62 9.90 20.82 -8.64
N LYS A 63 8.71 20.54 -8.10
CA LYS A 63 8.10 19.21 -8.13
C LYS A 63 7.59 18.79 -9.52
N ALA A 64 7.38 19.74 -10.43
CA ALA A 64 6.95 19.43 -11.79
C ALA A 64 8.07 18.76 -12.62
N GLN A 65 9.35 19.11 -12.39
CA GLN A 65 10.50 18.50 -13.07
C GLN A 65 10.77 17.05 -12.61
N GLN A 66 10.18 16.60 -11.50
CA GLN A 66 10.36 15.25 -10.96
C GLN A 66 9.17 14.31 -11.22
N SER A 67 8.23 14.73 -12.06
CA SER A 67 7.06 13.91 -12.42
C SER A 67 7.43 12.75 -13.35
N THR A 68 6.80 11.60 -13.13
CA THR A 68 6.91 10.40 -13.97
C THR A 68 5.57 10.14 -14.64
N THR A 69 5.61 9.60 -15.86
CA THR A 69 4.42 9.16 -16.60
C THR A 69 4.48 7.65 -16.77
N LEU A 70 3.43 6.96 -16.35
CA LEU A 70 3.35 5.50 -16.33
C LEU A 70 2.01 5.04 -16.92
N LYS A 71 2.04 3.92 -17.64
CA LYS A 71 0.82 3.22 -18.10
C LYS A 71 0.58 2.00 -17.24
N GLY A 72 -0.69 1.67 -17.02
CA GLY A 72 -1.05 0.58 -16.13
C GLY A 72 -2.53 0.54 -15.80
N THR A 73 -2.85 -0.20 -14.74
CA THR A 73 -4.21 -0.44 -14.28
C THR A 73 -4.42 0.13 -12.88
N ILE A 74 -5.46 0.94 -12.73
CA ILE A 74 -5.98 1.38 -11.43
C ILE A 74 -6.83 0.25 -10.85
N ILE A 75 -6.58 -0.13 -9.61
CA ILE A 75 -7.29 -1.21 -8.92
C ILE A 75 -7.70 -0.76 -7.53
N PHE A 76 -8.85 -1.24 -7.07
CA PHE A 76 -9.27 -1.06 -5.68
C PHE A 76 -8.70 -2.18 -4.81
N LYS A 77 -8.31 -1.84 -3.58
CA LYS A 77 -7.81 -2.76 -2.55
C LYS A 77 -8.61 -2.54 -1.27
N GLU A 78 -9.29 -3.57 -0.81
CA GLU A 78 -10.18 -3.52 0.38
C GLU A 78 -9.42 -3.45 1.72
N LEU A 79 -8.12 -3.73 1.72
CA LEU A 79 -7.31 -3.69 2.94
C LEU A 79 -7.32 -2.27 3.55
N GLU A 80 -7.29 -2.21 4.88
CA GLU A 80 -7.14 -0.96 5.65
C GLU A 80 -8.23 0.09 5.38
N GLY A 81 -9.44 -0.37 5.07
CA GLY A 81 -10.59 0.51 4.83
C GLY A 81 -10.76 0.92 3.37
N GLY A 82 -9.96 0.38 2.45
CA GLY A 82 -10.15 0.61 1.03
C GLY A 82 -9.23 1.71 0.48
N PHE A 83 -8.46 1.40 -0.56
CA PHE A 83 -7.70 2.40 -1.31
C PHE A 83 -7.57 2.03 -2.78
N TYR A 84 -7.32 3.05 -3.61
CA TYR A 84 -6.96 2.84 -5.02
C TYR A 84 -5.44 2.75 -5.16
N ALA A 85 -5.02 1.74 -5.90
CA ALA A 85 -3.64 1.47 -6.24
C ALA A 85 -3.45 1.47 -7.75
N PHE A 86 -2.20 1.49 -8.19
CA PHE A 86 -1.82 1.38 -9.59
C PHE A 86 -0.76 0.31 -9.77
N ILE A 87 -0.95 -0.54 -10.77
CA ILE A 87 0.06 -1.49 -11.22
C ILE A 87 0.48 -1.06 -12.62
N SER A 88 1.76 -0.68 -12.78
CA SER A 88 2.29 -0.32 -14.09
C SER A 88 2.36 -1.53 -15.03
N GLU A 89 2.49 -1.29 -16.33
CA GLU A 89 2.74 -2.35 -17.31
C GLU A 89 4.02 -3.15 -17.00
N GLN A 90 4.97 -2.55 -16.30
CA GLN A 90 6.21 -3.17 -15.84
C GLN A 90 6.05 -3.92 -14.50
N GLY A 91 4.86 -3.87 -13.88
CA GLY A 91 4.56 -4.53 -12.62
C GLY A 91 4.97 -3.76 -11.36
N GLU A 92 5.45 -2.51 -11.49
CA GLU A 92 5.65 -1.64 -10.32
C GLU A 92 4.30 -1.35 -9.68
N ARG A 93 4.28 -1.29 -8.34
CA ARG A 93 3.06 -1.07 -7.56
C ARG A 93 3.12 0.28 -6.87
N PHE A 94 1.99 0.98 -6.93
CA PHE A 94 1.86 2.30 -6.31
C PHE A 94 0.57 2.40 -5.52
N THR A 95 0.65 3.10 -4.39
CA THR A 95 -0.53 3.61 -3.69
C THR A 95 -0.85 4.98 -4.28
N LEU A 96 -2.09 5.20 -4.74
CA LEU A 96 -2.46 6.45 -5.40
C LEU A 96 -2.98 7.47 -4.38
N TYR A 97 -2.40 8.66 -4.39
CA TYR A 97 -2.87 9.82 -3.62
C TYR A 97 -3.35 10.90 -4.59
N ASN A 98 -4.37 11.66 -4.19
CA ASN A 98 -5.02 12.70 -5.00
C ASN A 98 -5.63 12.20 -6.33
N LEU A 99 -6.11 10.96 -6.38
CA LEU A 99 -6.85 10.46 -7.53
C LEU A 99 -8.25 11.09 -7.57
N GLY A 100 -8.58 11.77 -8.68
CA GLY A 100 -9.93 12.32 -8.91
C GLY A 100 -11.01 11.23 -8.88
N ASP A 101 -12.20 11.58 -8.37
CA ASP A 101 -13.30 10.64 -8.16
C ASP A 101 -13.78 9.99 -9.46
N GLU A 102 -13.69 10.69 -10.58
CA GLU A 102 -14.02 10.19 -11.91
C GLU A 102 -13.10 9.03 -12.38
N TYR A 103 -11.92 8.90 -11.77
CA TYR A 103 -10.93 7.87 -12.06
C TYR A 103 -10.88 6.76 -11.01
N LYS A 104 -11.65 6.87 -9.91
CA LYS A 104 -11.82 5.83 -8.88
C LYS A 104 -12.68 4.69 -9.40
N LYS A 105 -12.17 3.97 -10.40
CA LYS A 105 -12.85 2.87 -11.07
C LYS A 105 -11.93 1.66 -11.08
N ASN A 106 -12.37 0.59 -10.42
CA ASN A 106 -11.59 -0.63 -10.32
C ASN A 106 -11.40 -1.24 -11.73
N GLY A 107 -10.16 -1.55 -12.10
CA GLY A 107 -9.82 -2.10 -13.42
C GLY A 107 -9.63 -1.07 -14.54
N LEU A 108 -9.62 0.24 -14.24
CA LEU A 108 -9.41 1.29 -15.24
C LEU A 108 -7.98 1.25 -15.78
N ILE A 109 -7.82 1.13 -17.10
CA ILE A 109 -6.50 1.22 -17.74
C ILE A 109 -6.24 2.68 -18.10
N ALA A 110 -5.16 3.24 -17.57
CA ALA A 110 -4.85 4.65 -17.68
C ALA A 110 -3.34 4.89 -17.83
N GLU A 111 -3.03 6.05 -18.41
CA GLU A 111 -1.73 6.70 -18.28
C GLU A 111 -1.84 7.72 -17.14
N ILE A 112 -0.97 7.58 -16.15
CA ILE A 112 -0.92 8.46 -14.97
C ILE A 112 0.39 9.23 -14.99
N LYS A 113 0.28 10.54 -14.83
CA LYS A 113 1.41 11.40 -14.47
C LYS A 113 1.35 11.68 -12.97
N GLY A 114 2.48 11.58 -12.29
CA GLY A 114 2.55 11.87 -10.87
C GLY A 114 3.95 11.94 -10.33
N ILE A 115 4.08 12.25 -9.04
CA ILE A 115 5.34 12.38 -8.33
C ILE A 115 5.47 11.19 -7.37
N LYS A 116 6.53 10.40 -7.53
CA LYS A 116 6.83 9.27 -6.63
C LYS A 116 7.32 9.84 -5.29
N ASP A 117 6.72 9.38 -4.19
CA ASP A 117 7.20 9.63 -2.83
C ASP A 117 7.63 8.30 -2.19
N PRO A 118 8.90 7.90 -2.33
CA PRO A 118 9.41 6.66 -1.74
C PRO A 118 9.59 6.74 -0.23
N ASN A 119 9.51 7.94 0.37
CA ASN A 119 9.69 8.15 1.80
C ASN A 119 8.36 8.29 2.54
N ALA A 120 7.23 8.31 1.83
CA ALA A 120 5.91 8.37 2.42
C ALA A 120 5.66 7.16 3.32
N MET A 121 5.38 7.44 4.60
CA MET A 121 4.89 6.43 5.53
C MET A 121 3.41 6.16 5.26
N THR A 122 3.07 4.91 4.94
CA THR A 122 1.69 4.46 4.70
C THR A 122 1.42 3.16 5.44
N PHE A 123 0.17 2.93 5.78
CA PHE A 123 -0.26 1.62 6.28
C PHE A 123 -0.37 0.60 5.14
N THR A 124 -0.73 1.05 3.93
CA THR A 124 -1.21 0.20 2.81
C THR A 124 -0.24 -0.88 2.36
N GLN A 125 1.06 -0.71 2.63
CA GLN A 125 2.13 -1.68 2.34
C GLN A 125 2.07 -2.24 0.91
N PHE A 126 1.58 -1.45 -0.06
CA PHE A 126 1.32 -1.91 -1.43
C PHE A 126 2.37 -1.44 -2.43
N GLY A 127 3.25 -0.52 -2.03
CA GLY A 127 4.31 0.03 -2.87
C GLY A 127 4.52 1.52 -2.64
N THR A 128 5.26 2.14 -3.55
CA THR A 128 5.62 3.57 -3.48
C THR A 128 4.37 4.44 -3.60
N VAL A 129 4.29 5.52 -2.82
CA VAL A 129 3.18 6.48 -2.99
C VAL A 129 3.40 7.25 -4.29
N LEU A 130 2.33 7.40 -5.07
CA LEU A 130 2.31 8.24 -6.26
C LEU A 130 1.25 9.33 -6.07
N HIS A 131 1.72 10.58 -5.96
CA HIS A 131 0.84 11.74 -5.96
C HIS A 131 0.42 12.03 -7.39
N VAL A 132 -0.84 11.75 -7.70
CA VAL A 132 -1.41 11.88 -9.05
C VAL A 132 -1.54 13.36 -9.40
N THR A 133 -1.02 13.74 -10.56
CA THR A 133 -1.14 15.09 -11.11
C THR A 133 -2.00 15.13 -12.37
N GLU A 134 -2.01 14.05 -13.15
CA GLU A 134 -2.81 13.94 -14.38
C GLU A 134 -3.18 12.48 -14.63
N VAL A 135 -4.37 12.25 -15.20
CA VAL A 135 -4.84 10.93 -15.60
C VAL A 135 -5.42 11.02 -17.01
N LYS A 136 -4.98 10.11 -17.88
CA LYS A 136 -5.54 9.91 -19.20
C LYS A 136 -6.08 8.48 -19.31
N ILE A 137 -7.39 8.37 -19.54
CA ILE A 137 -8.05 7.08 -19.74
C ILE A 137 -7.58 6.48 -21.07
N LEU A 138 -7.16 5.22 -21.04
CA LEU A 138 -6.74 4.49 -22.22
C LEU A 138 -7.76 3.41 -22.60
N ASP A 139 -8.29 2.68 -21.62
CA ASP A 139 -9.28 1.62 -21.86
C ASP A 139 -10.17 1.40 -20.62
N THR A 140 -11.46 1.14 -20.89
CA THR A 140 -12.51 0.87 -19.90
C THR A 140 -13.11 -0.53 -20.02
N SER A 141 -12.63 -1.35 -20.97
CA SER A 141 -13.12 -2.71 -21.21
C SER A 141 -12.95 -3.65 -20.00
N LYS A 142 -12.01 -3.33 -19.09
CA LYS A 142 -11.70 -4.10 -17.88
C LYS A 142 -12.25 -3.52 -16.59
N LEU A 143 -13.16 -2.54 -16.68
CA LEU A 143 -13.81 -2.02 -15.48
C LEU A 143 -14.56 -3.14 -14.75
N ILE A 144 -14.31 -3.24 -13.45
CA ILE A 144 -14.97 -4.16 -12.53
C ILE A 144 -16.05 -3.35 -11.84
N ASN A 145 -17.30 -3.64 -12.16
CA ASN A 145 -18.44 -3.06 -11.46
C ASN A 145 -18.69 -3.88 -10.20
N ASP A 146 -18.54 -3.25 -9.04
CA ASP A 146 -18.94 -3.83 -7.78
C ASP A 146 -20.49 -3.90 -7.79
N LYS A 147 -21.02 -5.14 -7.79
CA LYS A 147 -22.46 -5.42 -7.81
C LYS A 147 -23.09 -5.34 -6.43
#